data_AF-A0A434SLD3-F1
#
_entry.id   AF-A0A434SLD3-F1
#
_cell.length_a   1.000
_cell.length_b   1.000
_cell.length_c   1.000
_cell.angle_alpha   90.00
_cell.angle_beta   90.00
_cell.angle_gamma   90.00
#
_symmetry.space_group_name_H-M   'P 1'
#
loop_
_entity.id
_entity.type
_entity.pdbx_description
1 polymer ?
#
loop_
_entity_poly.entity_id
_entity_poly.type
_entity_poly.pdbx_seq_one_letter_code
_entity_poly.pdbx_strand_id
1 'polypeptide(L)'
;MAERPVFIPATEDEGYVRRLDFEIPWAGGFAEVQKKKNIRSLHEAAKKAGYAPLLEVSSKSDEVAGQHLSAFHLRVRTSIGEIPLENAFQGSKVFERGGPYTDLYEVEPRDAKREPRLRESGALVGFKFDGFEFPLEPTTVFYDWLYLNAIFPHRVWLKNRVDGEMRYAGFTDIEFNPTKSVNCQAKTCALFVVLMRENKLERYLKTPEVFIAAMAAHSLRPTEHQPHLKQARLRVG
;
A
#
# COMPACT_ATOMS: atom_id res chain seq x y z
N MET A 1 -4.91 -3.03 23.49
CA MET A 1 -3.71 -3.12 22.64
C MET A 1 -4.15 -3.41 21.20
N ALA A 2 -3.32 -3.07 20.23
CA ALA A 2 -3.51 -3.46 18.83
C ALA A 2 -2.15 -3.76 18.21
N GLU A 3 -2.10 -4.74 17.30
CA GLU A 3 -0.91 -5.03 16.50
C GLU A 3 -1.01 -4.26 15.17
N ARG A 4 0.05 -3.52 14.81
CA ARG A 4 0.10 -2.72 13.58
C ARG A 4 1.43 -2.92 12.84
N PRO A 5 1.39 -3.07 11.51
CA PRO A 5 2.59 -3.29 10.72
C PRO A 5 3.33 -1.98 10.42
N VAL A 6 4.65 -2.11 10.32
CA VAL A 6 5.57 -1.17 9.68
C VAL A 6 6.17 -1.90 8.48
N PHE A 7 6.24 -1.22 7.33
CA PHE A 7 6.80 -1.77 6.10
C PHE A 7 8.15 -1.14 5.81
N ILE A 8 9.19 -1.99 5.73
CA ILE A 8 10.58 -1.60 5.55
C ILE A 8 10.99 -1.92 4.11
N PRO A 9 11.49 -0.95 3.31
CA PRO A 9 12.13 -1.25 2.04
C PRO A 9 13.32 -2.17 2.28
N ALA A 10 13.32 -3.33 1.63
CA ALA A 10 14.33 -4.37 1.76
C ALA A 10 14.89 -4.70 0.38
N THR A 11 15.99 -5.44 0.30
CA THR A 11 16.58 -5.82 -1.00
C THR A 11 15.66 -6.75 -1.79
N GLU A 12 15.89 -6.87 -3.10
CA GLU A 12 15.22 -7.87 -3.94
C GLU A 12 15.27 -9.30 -3.37
N ASP A 13 16.39 -9.69 -2.78
CA ASP A 13 16.59 -11.03 -2.19
C ASP A 13 15.82 -11.24 -0.89
N GLU A 14 15.49 -10.15 -0.19
CA GLU A 14 14.61 -10.15 0.98
C GLU A 14 13.12 -9.94 0.61
N GLY A 15 12.79 -9.91 -0.69
CA GLY A 15 11.42 -9.78 -1.18
C GLY A 15 10.91 -8.34 -1.29
N TYR A 16 11.81 -7.35 -1.48
CA TYR A 16 11.56 -5.91 -1.64
C TYR A 16 10.96 -5.17 -0.43
N VAL A 17 10.07 -5.80 0.33
CA VAL A 17 9.39 -5.19 1.47
C VAL A 17 9.32 -6.17 2.62
N ARG A 18 9.93 -5.80 3.75
CA ARG A 18 9.79 -6.54 5.01
C ARG A 18 8.66 -5.97 5.84
N ARG A 19 7.89 -6.85 6.49
CA ARG A 19 6.83 -6.45 7.41
C ARG A 19 7.30 -6.70 8.84
N LEU A 20 7.13 -5.69 9.70
CA LEU A 20 7.38 -5.79 11.13
C LEU A 20 6.13 -5.37 11.89
N ASP A 21 5.58 -6.25 12.70
CA ASP A 21 4.38 -5.98 13.48
C ASP A 21 4.75 -5.51 14.89
N PHE A 22 4.10 -4.45 15.37
CA PHE A 22 4.32 -3.87 16.70
C PHE A 22 3.02 -3.81 17.50
N GLU A 23 3.10 -4.21 18.77
CA GLU A 23 1.99 -4.05 19.70
C GLU A 23 1.99 -2.64 20.29
N ILE A 24 0.85 -1.95 20.20
CA ILE A 24 0.69 -0.57 20.67
C ILE A 24 -0.54 -0.39 21.56
N PRO A 25 -0.53 0.59 22.47
CA PRO A 25 -1.75 1.12 23.06
C PRO A 25 -2.66 1.64 21.93
N TRP A 26 -3.92 1.22 21.93
CA TRP A 26 -4.87 1.63 20.91
C TRP A 26 -5.86 2.64 21.47
N ALA A 27 -5.88 3.82 20.88
CA ALA A 27 -6.86 4.84 21.12
C ALA A 27 -8.01 4.69 20.12
N GLY A 28 -9.15 4.16 20.59
CA GLY A 28 -10.34 3.96 19.78
C GLY A 28 -11.05 5.26 19.40
N GLY A 29 -11.92 5.20 18.39
CA GLY A 29 -12.72 6.33 17.93
C GLY A 29 -12.34 6.84 16.55
N PHE A 30 -13.26 7.61 15.95
CA PHE A 30 -13.11 8.16 14.60
C PHE A 30 -12.41 9.52 14.56
N ALA A 31 -12.23 10.17 15.71
CA ALA A 31 -11.63 11.49 15.78
C ALA A 31 -10.16 11.45 15.34
N GLU A 32 -9.75 12.45 14.55
CA GLU A 32 -8.40 12.56 14.00
C GLU A 32 -7.31 12.53 15.10
N VAL A 33 -7.58 13.16 16.24
CA VAL A 33 -6.67 13.16 17.39
C VAL A 33 -6.35 11.74 17.89
N GLN A 34 -7.31 10.81 17.81
CA GLN A 34 -7.11 9.42 18.21
C GLN A 34 -6.22 8.69 17.19
N LYS A 35 -6.42 8.95 15.89
CA LYS A 35 -5.57 8.42 14.82
C LYS A 35 -4.13 8.90 14.97
N LYS A 36 -3.93 10.20 15.19
CA LYS A 36 -2.59 10.78 15.43
C LYS A 36 -1.93 10.22 16.68
N LYS A 37 -2.68 9.93 17.75
CA LYS A 37 -2.17 9.26 18.95
C LYS A 37 -1.69 7.83 18.64
N ASN A 38 -2.42 7.09 17.81
CA ASN A 38 -2.04 5.75 17.38
C ASN A 38 -0.80 5.76 16.47
N ILE A 39 -0.70 6.72 15.54
CA ILE A 39 0.49 6.93 14.69
C ILE A 39 1.74 7.14 15.57
N ARG A 40 1.68 8.09 16.50
CA ARG A 40 2.80 8.33 17.44
C ARG A 40 3.17 7.09 18.25
N SER A 41 2.16 6.33 18.71
CA SER A 41 2.41 5.10 19.48
C SER A 41 3.12 4.04 18.65
N LEU A 42 2.76 3.88 17.37
CA LEU A 42 3.44 2.98 16.43
C LEU A 42 4.87 3.42 16.13
N HIS A 43 5.05 4.71 15.83
CA HIS A 43 6.37 5.27 15.53
C HIS A 43 7.33 5.15 16.72
N GLU A 44 6.86 5.42 17.94
CA GLU A 44 7.67 5.24 19.15
C GLU A 44 7.99 3.77 19.43
N ALA A 45 7.05 2.84 19.19
CA ALA A 45 7.31 1.40 19.35
C ALA A 45 8.39 0.91 18.36
N ALA A 46 8.30 1.34 17.10
CA ALA A 46 9.27 0.98 16.06
C ALA A 46 10.64 1.63 16.29
N LYS A 47 10.67 2.90 16.73
CA LYS A 47 11.89 3.62 17.10
C LYS A 47 12.66 2.91 18.21
N LYS A 48 11.97 2.38 19.23
CA LYS A 48 12.59 1.57 20.30
C LYS A 48 13.24 0.29 19.79
N ALA A 49 12.78 -0.23 18.65
CA ALA A 49 13.37 -1.38 17.98
C ALA A 49 14.41 -1.00 16.90
N GLY A 50 14.78 0.28 16.79
CA GLY A 50 15.79 0.77 15.84
C GLY A 50 15.24 1.19 14.47
N TYR A 51 13.93 1.24 14.29
CA TYR A 51 13.29 1.61 13.02
C TYR A 51 12.75 3.04 13.08
N ALA A 52 13.60 4.02 12.76
CA ALA A 52 13.24 5.44 12.68
C ALA A 52 14.19 6.20 11.72
N PRO A 53 13.77 7.34 11.13
CA PRO A 53 12.40 7.88 11.17
C PRO A 53 11.44 7.05 10.32
N LEU A 54 10.15 7.10 10.62
CA LEU A 54 9.09 6.47 9.81
C LEU A 54 8.21 7.53 9.15
N LEU A 55 7.69 7.24 7.97
CA LEU A 55 6.69 8.07 7.30
C LEU A 55 5.31 7.42 7.42
N GLU A 56 4.37 8.13 8.05
CA GLU A 56 2.96 7.77 7.94
C GLU A 56 2.46 8.14 6.54
N VAL A 57 2.00 7.15 5.80
CA VAL A 57 1.36 7.27 4.50
C VAL A 57 -0.13 7.22 4.75
N SER A 58 -0.75 8.38 4.98
CA SER A 58 -2.20 8.54 5.11
C SER A 58 -2.57 10.02 5.15
N SER A 59 -3.87 10.32 5.02
CA SER A 59 -4.38 11.69 5.20
C SER A 59 -4.10 12.29 6.58
N LYS A 60 -3.68 11.46 7.56
CA LYS A 60 -3.43 11.85 8.96
C LYS A 60 -1.96 12.01 9.29
N SER A 61 -1.09 11.89 8.29
CA SER A 61 0.34 12.14 8.43
C SER A 61 0.61 13.59 8.85
N ASP A 62 1.62 13.79 9.69
CA ASP A 62 2.13 15.13 10.00
C ASP A 62 3.08 15.64 8.89
N GLU A 63 3.49 14.75 7.97
CA GLU A 63 4.34 15.08 6.82
C GLU A 63 3.52 15.27 5.53
N VAL A 64 3.77 16.37 4.82
CA VAL A 64 3.08 16.69 3.54
C VAL A 64 3.26 15.57 2.52
N ALA A 65 4.46 14.98 2.44
CA ALA A 65 4.71 13.85 1.55
C ALA A 65 3.81 12.65 1.88
N GLY A 66 3.63 12.34 3.17
CA GLY A 66 2.76 11.26 3.63
C GLY A 66 1.28 11.50 3.31
N GLN A 67 0.83 12.75 3.39
CA GLN A 67 -0.53 13.14 3.01
C GLN A 67 -0.79 12.99 1.51
N HIS A 68 0.17 13.42 0.66
CA HIS A 68 0.08 13.27 -0.79
C HIS A 68 0.16 11.81 -1.26
N LEU A 69 0.85 10.95 -0.51
CA LEU A 69 0.94 9.52 -0.77
C LEU A 69 -0.29 8.72 -0.28
N SER A 70 -1.26 9.36 0.37
CA SER A 70 -2.53 8.73 0.74
C SER A 70 -3.30 8.30 -0.51
N ALA A 71 -3.71 7.04 -0.60
CA ALA A 71 -4.50 6.52 -1.73
C ALA A 71 -5.82 7.30 -1.96
N PHE A 72 -6.32 7.98 -0.93
CA PHE A 72 -7.47 8.87 -1.01
C PHE A 72 -7.24 10.09 -1.93
N HIS A 73 -6.00 10.56 -2.05
CA HIS A 73 -5.64 11.71 -2.91
C HIS A 73 -5.09 11.29 -4.27
N LEU A 74 -4.78 10.00 -4.46
CA LEU A 74 -4.15 9.53 -5.69
C LEU A 74 -5.15 9.43 -6.83
N ARG A 75 -4.72 9.89 -8.01
CA ARG A 75 -5.46 9.75 -9.27
C ARG A 75 -4.66 8.90 -10.24
N VAL A 76 -5.38 8.08 -11.00
CA VAL A 76 -4.82 7.20 -12.02
C VAL A 76 -5.22 7.75 -13.39
N ARG A 77 -4.25 7.88 -14.29
CA ARG A 77 -4.52 8.24 -15.69
C ARG A 77 -5.05 7.03 -16.44
N THR A 78 -6.08 7.27 -17.24
CA THR A 78 -6.73 6.29 -18.12
C THR A 78 -7.00 6.92 -19.47
N SER A 79 -7.40 6.09 -20.44
CA SER A 79 -7.91 6.54 -21.74
C SER A 79 -9.10 7.51 -21.65
N ILE A 80 -9.88 7.48 -20.56
CA ILE A 80 -11.03 8.38 -20.32
C ILE A 80 -10.71 9.58 -19.42
N GLY A 81 -9.46 9.72 -18.95
CA GLY A 81 -9.02 10.82 -18.08
C GLY A 81 -8.49 10.36 -16.72
N GLU A 82 -8.40 11.30 -15.77
CA GLU A 82 -7.87 11.04 -14.42
C GLU A 82 -8.97 10.70 -13.41
N ILE A 83 -9.01 9.43 -13.01
CA ILE A 83 -9.99 8.92 -12.05
C ILE A 83 -9.36 8.65 -10.69
N PRO A 84 -10.11 8.67 -9.58
CA PRO A 84 -9.56 8.34 -8.27
C PRO A 84 -9.05 6.89 -8.25
N LEU A 85 -7.96 6.63 -7.52
CA LEU A 85 -7.40 5.28 -7.40
C LEU A 85 -8.43 4.27 -6.87
N GLU A 86 -9.25 4.66 -5.89
CA GLU A 86 -10.33 3.82 -5.36
C GLU A 86 -11.31 3.42 -6.47
N ASN A 87 -11.74 4.35 -7.32
CA ASN A 87 -12.64 4.05 -8.43
C ASN A 87 -11.99 3.13 -9.46
N ALA A 88 -10.74 3.39 -9.84
CA ALA A 88 -9.98 2.51 -10.72
C ALA A 88 -9.95 1.08 -10.13
N PHE A 89 -9.64 0.95 -8.84
CA PHE A 89 -9.57 -0.34 -8.17
C PHE A 89 -10.92 -1.06 -8.12
N GLN A 90 -12.01 -0.37 -7.76
CA GLN A 90 -13.33 -0.99 -7.64
C GLN A 90 -13.95 -1.32 -9.01
N GLY A 91 -13.90 -0.40 -9.97
CA GLY A 91 -14.48 -0.59 -11.30
C GLY A 91 -13.76 -1.62 -12.15
N SER A 92 -12.48 -1.87 -11.87
CA SER A 92 -11.71 -2.88 -12.60
C SER A 92 -11.96 -4.31 -12.15
N LYS A 93 -12.71 -4.55 -11.07
CA LYS A 93 -12.92 -5.90 -10.53
C LYS A 93 -13.74 -6.76 -11.49
N VAL A 94 -13.27 -7.97 -11.76
CA VAL A 94 -13.97 -9.00 -12.53
C VAL A 94 -14.34 -10.14 -11.59
N PHE A 95 -15.61 -10.53 -11.61
CA PHE A 95 -16.18 -11.60 -10.80
C PHE A 95 -16.73 -12.70 -11.69
N GLU A 96 -16.98 -13.89 -11.11
CA GLU A 96 -17.55 -15.04 -11.83
C GLU A 96 -18.83 -14.71 -12.62
N ARG A 97 -19.65 -13.78 -12.11
CA ARG A 97 -20.95 -13.42 -12.71
C ARG A 97 -21.04 -11.95 -13.15
N GLY A 98 -19.93 -11.24 -13.29
CA GLY A 98 -19.96 -9.87 -13.83
C GLY A 98 -18.68 -9.07 -13.69
N GLY A 99 -18.74 -7.82 -14.15
CA GLY A 99 -17.60 -6.92 -14.22
C GLY A 99 -16.79 -7.07 -15.53
N PRO A 100 -15.82 -6.17 -15.78
CA PRO A 100 -15.53 -4.98 -14.98
C PRO A 100 -16.69 -3.98 -14.98
N TYR A 101 -16.89 -3.30 -13.86
CA TYR A 101 -17.93 -2.28 -13.68
C TYR A 101 -17.33 -0.90 -13.94
N THR A 102 -16.99 -0.63 -15.21
CA THR A 102 -16.30 0.61 -15.59
C THR A 102 -17.15 1.86 -15.39
N ASP A 103 -18.47 1.71 -15.24
CA ASP A 103 -19.37 2.79 -14.82
C ASP A 103 -19.01 3.34 -13.42
N LEU A 104 -18.34 2.56 -12.58
CA LEU A 104 -17.82 3.02 -11.28
C LEU A 104 -16.65 4.02 -11.40
N TYR A 105 -16.09 4.23 -12.60
CA TYR A 105 -15.03 5.22 -12.80
C TYR A 105 -15.51 6.66 -12.69
N GLU A 106 -16.82 6.89 -12.87
CA GLU A 106 -17.42 8.23 -12.97
C GLU A 106 -18.19 8.67 -11.72
N VAL A 107 -18.31 7.79 -10.71
CA VAL A 107 -19.03 8.08 -9.46
C VAL A 107 -18.10 8.57 -8.35
N GLU A 108 -18.66 9.03 -7.23
CA GLU A 108 -17.84 9.36 -6.06
C GLU A 108 -17.15 8.11 -5.47
N PRO A 109 -15.89 8.19 -4.99
CA PRO A 109 -15.15 7.05 -4.44
C PRO A 109 -15.91 6.28 -3.35
N ARG A 110 -16.70 7.00 -2.57
CA ARG A 110 -17.54 6.43 -1.50
C ARG A 110 -18.62 5.51 -2.07
N ASP A 111 -19.20 5.88 -3.20
CA ASP A 111 -20.27 5.14 -3.85
C ASP A 111 -19.70 3.95 -4.62
N ALA A 112 -18.59 4.13 -5.33
CA ALA A 112 -17.84 3.04 -5.96
C ALA A 112 -17.49 1.93 -4.95
N LYS A 113 -17.03 2.30 -3.74
CA LYS A 113 -16.69 1.35 -2.66
C LYS A 113 -17.90 0.62 -2.07
N ARG A 114 -19.09 1.19 -2.18
CA ARG A 114 -20.34 0.67 -1.61
C ARG A 114 -21.23 -0.02 -2.63
N GLU A 115 -20.81 -0.08 -3.89
CA GLU A 115 -21.55 -0.68 -4.99
C GLU A 115 -21.99 -2.13 -4.66
N PRO A 116 -23.30 -2.43 -4.65
CA PRO A 116 -23.84 -3.76 -4.37
C PRO A 116 -23.29 -4.87 -5.28
N ARG A 117 -23.10 -4.58 -6.58
CA ARG A 117 -22.57 -5.56 -7.56
C ARG A 117 -21.23 -6.14 -7.15
N LEU A 118 -20.41 -5.43 -6.37
CA LEU A 118 -19.11 -5.90 -5.88
C LEU A 118 -19.20 -7.02 -4.84
N ARG A 119 -20.40 -7.30 -4.29
CA ARG A 119 -20.65 -8.35 -3.29
C ARG A 119 -21.58 -9.44 -3.80
N GLU A 120 -22.41 -9.12 -4.78
CA GLU A 120 -23.48 -10.00 -5.29
C GLU A 120 -23.02 -10.85 -6.49
N SER A 121 -21.92 -10.46 -7.14
CA SER A 121 -21.48 -11.02 -8.43
C SER A 121 -20.56 -12.25 -8.34
N GLY A 122 -20.42 -12.83 -7.15
CA GLY A 122 -19.68 -14.07 -6.93
C GLY A 122 -18.25 -13.85 -6.50
N ALA A 123 -17.40 -14.87 -6.66
CA ALA A 123 -15.99 -14.75 -6.32
C ALA A 123 -15.28 -13.79 -7.28
N LEU A 124 -14.33 -13.02 -6.77
CA LEU A 124 -13.42 -12.23 -7.59
C LEU A 124 -12.52 -13.20 -8.38
N VAL A 125 -12.36 -12.99 -9.67
CA VAL A 125 -11.54 -13.84 -10.56
C VAL A 125 -10.34 -13.11 -11.17
N GLY A 126 -10.33 -11.78 -11.11
CA GLY A 126 -9.22 -10.96 -11.60
C GLY A 126 -9.60 -9.49 -11.66
N PHE A 127 -8.79 -8.71 -12.36
CA PHE A 127 -9.08 -7.32 -12.69
C PHE A 127 -8.86 -7.06 -14.18
N LYS A 128 -9.62 -6.12 -14.74
CA LYS A 128 -9.45 -5.62 -16.09
C LYS A 128 -9.43 -4.10 -16.10
N PHE A 129 -8.32 -3.53 -16.56
CA PHE A 129 -8.08 -2.09 -16.51
C PHE A 129 -7.35 -1.62 -17.77
N ASP A 130 -7.91 -0.60 -18.44
CA ASP A 130 -7.36 0.02 -19.65
C ASP A 130 -6.94 -0.98 -20.75
N GLY A 131 -7.73 -2.03 -20.94
CA GLY A 131 -7.48 -3.09 -21.92
C GLY A 131 -6.59 -4.24 -21.44
N PHE A 132 -5.99 -4.14 -20.25
CA PHE A 132 -5.12 -5.16 -19.67
C PHE A 132 -5.81 -5.99 -18.60
N GLU A 133 -5.40 -7.24 -18.47
CA GLU A 133 -5.88 -8.17 -17.45
C GLU A 133 -4.83 -8.34 -16.36
N PHE A 134 -5.28 -8.37 -15.10
CA PHE A 134 -4.43 -8.59 -13.93
C PHE A 134 -4.91 -9.83 -13.18
N PRO A 135 -3.99 -10.73 -12.81
CA PRO A 135 -4.30 -11.91 -12.04
C PRO A 135 -4.61 -11.54 -10.58
N LEU A 136 -5.17 -12.50 -9.84
CA LEU A 136 -5.31 -12.40 -8.39
C LEU A 136 -4.00 -12.67 -7.65
N GLU A 137 -3.02 -13.30 -8.28
CA GLU A 137 -1.72 -13.58 -7.68
C GLU A 137 -0.59 -12.99 -8.54
N PRO A 138 0.37 -12.24 -7.94
CA PRO A 138 0.46 -11.90 -6.51
C PRO A 138 -0.70 -11.04 -5.97
N THR A 139 -1.17 -11.35 -4.76
CA THR A 139 -2.41 -10.79 -4.17
C THR A 139 -2.61 -9.27 -4.30
N THR A 140 -1.53 -8.47 -4.21
CA THR A 140 -1.61 -6.99 -4.27
C THR A 140 -1.21 -6.40 -5.62
N VAL A 141 -0.86 -7.22 -6.62
CA VAL A 141 -0.19 -6.76 -7.86
C VAL A 141 -0.97 -5.67 -8.59
N PHE A 142 -2.29 -5.80 -8.67
CA PHE A 142 -3.11 -4.79 -9.35
C PHE A 142 -3.17 -3.47 -8.57
N TYR A 143 -3.32 -3.53 -7.24
CA TYR A 143 -3.30 -2.33 -6.41
C TYR A 143 -1.93 -1.64 -6.44
N ASP A 144 -0.86 -2.42 -6.36
CA ASP A 144 0.51 -1.93 -6.43
C ASP A 144 0.77 -1.24 -7.77
N TRP A 145 0.30 -1.82 -8.87
CA TRP A 145 0.36 -1.22 -10.21
C TRP A 145 -0.34 0.15 -10.26
N LEU A 146 -1.59 0.23 -9.80
CA LEU A 146 -2.36 1.48 -9.80
C LEU A 146 -1.67 2.57 -8.96
N TYR A 147 -1.26 2.22 -7.75
CA TYR A 147 -0.66 3.14 -6.82
C TYR A 147 0.70 3.65 -7.33
N LEU A 148 1.57 2.73 -7.80
CA LEU A 148 2.88 3.09 -8.34
C LEU A 148 2.75 3.97 -9.59
N ASN A 149 1.83 3.67 -10.50
CA ASN A 149 1.58 4.51 -11.67
C ASN A 149 1.01 5.88 -11.30
N ALA A 150 0.18 5.98 -10.26
CA ALA A 150 -0.33 7.26 -9.78
C ALA A 150 0.78 8.19 -9.27
N ILE A 151 1.81 7.62 -8.60
CA ILE A 151 2.90 8.41 -8.03
C ILE A 151 4.11 8.55 -8.96
N PHE A 152 4.23 7.70 -9.99
CA PHE A 152 5.36 7.68 -10.93
C PHE A 152 5.66 9.03 -11.61
N PRO A 153 4.66 9.83 -12.06
CA PRO A 153 4.91 11.17 -12.61
C PRO A 153 5.63 12.10 -11.63
N HIS A 154 5.47 11.86 -10.32
CA HIS A 154 6.05 12.67 -9.25
C HIS A 154 7.35 12.09 -8.68
N ARG A 155 7.90 11.02 -9.28
CA ARG A 155 9.04 10.26 -8.73
C ARG A 155 10.28 11.10 -8.41
N VAL A 156 10.57 12.14 -9.20
CA VAL A 156 11.72 13.04 -8.95
C VAL A 156 11.50 13.85 -7.67
N TRP A 157 10.31 14.40 -7.50
CA TRP A 157 9.93 15.13 -6.28
C TRP A 157 9.88 14.20 -5.07
N LEU A 158 9.29 13.02 -5.23
CA LEU A 158 9.19 12.01 -4.17
C LEU A 158 10.56 11.51 -3.73
N LYS A 159 11.50 11.26 -4.67
CA LYS A 159 12.84 10.76 -4.37
C LYS A 159 13.48 11.55 -3.23
N ASN A 160 13.49 12.88 -3.31
CA ASN A 160 14.13 13.71 -2.29
C ASN A 160 13.36 13.74 -0.95
N ARG A 161 12.05 13.44 -0.97
CA ARG A 161 11.16 13.51 0.20
C ARG A 161 10.97 12.18 0.93
N VAL A 162 11.21 11.04 0.29
CA VAL A 162 11.05 9.72 0.92
C VAL A 162 12.36 8.95 1.08
N ASP A 163 13.38 9.26 0.28
CA ASP A 163 14.64 8.51 0.27
C ASP A 163 15.93 9.36 0.19
N GLY A 164 15.85 10.56 -0.40
CA GLY A 164 16.97 11.46 -0.63
C GLY A 164 17.33 12.29 0.61
N GLU A 165 16.90 13.55 0.66
CA GLU A 165 17.20 14.46 1.78
C GLU A 165 16.67 13.91 3.11
N MET A 166 15.50 13.27 3.06
CA MET A 166 14.91 12.55 4.18
C MET A 166 14.86 11.06 3.83
N ARG A 167 15.64 10.26 4.55
CA ARG A 167 15.68 8.80 4.37
C ARG A 167 14.92 8.11 5.49
N TYR A 168 13.69 7.69 5.20
CA TYR A 168 12.88 6.94 6.14
C TYR A 168 13.35 5.49 6.25
N ALA A 169 13.34 4.95 7.47
CA ALA A 169 13.58 3.54 7.74
C ALA A 169 12.40 2.68 7.26
N GLY A 170 11.19 3.24 7.25
CA GLY A 170 9.98 2.51 6.85
C GLY A 170 8.74 3.37 6.78
N PHE A 171 7.63 2.71 6.44
CA PHE A 171 6.35 3.34 6.13
C PHE A 171 5.24 2.71 6.96
N THR A 172 4.29 3.53 7.40
CA THR A 172 3.12 3.10 8.19
C THR A 172 1.83 3.59 7.56
N ASP A 173 0.76 2.82 7.77
CA ASP A 173 -0.62 3.22 7.48
C ASP A 173 -1.45 2.80 8.68
N ILE A 174 -1.80 3.76 9.54
CA ILE A 174 -2.48 3.45 10.80
C ILE A 174 -3.92 2.95 10.60
N GLU A 175 -4.51 3.24 9.44
CA GLU A 175 -5.86 2.84 9.08
C GLU A 175 -5.90 1.44 8.45
N PHE A 176 -4.76 0.96 7.96
CA PHE A 176 -4.63 -0.41 7.50
C PHE A 176 -4.91 -1.41 8.63
N ASN A 177 -5.83 -2.34 8.34
CA ASN A 177 -6.11 -3.48 9.19
C ASN A 177 -5.91 -4.77 8.38
N PRO A 178 -4.86 -5.55 8.67
CA PRO A 178 -4.51 -6.74 7.89
C PRO A 178 -5.58 -7.85 7.97
N THR A 179 -6.51 -7.79 8.94
CA THR A 179 -7.62 -8.75 9.02
C THR A 179 -8.80 -8.39 8.11
N LYS A 180 -8.82 -7.17 7.55
CA LYS A 180 -9.92 -6.66 6.72
C LYS A 180 -9.53 -6.32 5.28
N SER A 181 -8.25 -6.07 5.03
CA SER A 181 -7.72 -5.70 3.73
C SER A 181 -6.35 -6.32 3.51
N VAL A 182 -6.06 -6.68 2.26
CA VAL A 182 -4.74 -7.12 1.80
C VAL A 182 -3.92 -5.95 1.23
N ASN A 183 -4.60 -4.96 0.64
CA ASN A 183 -3.97 -3.78 0.04
C ASN A 183 -3.59 -2.77 1.12
N CYS A 184 -2.36 -2.25 1.04
CA CYS A 184 -1.82 -1.29 1.99
C CYS A 184 -0.91 -0.28 1.28
N GLN A 185 -1.26 1.00 1.34
CA GLN A 185 -0.48 2.07 0.73
C GLN A 185 0.94 2.19 1.30
N ALA A 186 1.14 1.92 2.59
CA ALA A 186 2.47 1.93 3.20
C ALA A 186 3.38 0.82 2.65
N LYS A 187 2.82 -0.38 2.40
CA LYS A 187 3.55 -1.48 1.74
C LYS A 187 3.97 -1.08 0.34
N THR A 188 3.05 -0.52 -0.46
CA THR A 188 3.36 -0.11 -1.84
C THR A 188 4.34 1.07 -1.87
N CYS A 189 4.28 1.98 -0.89
CA CYS A 189 5.25 3.06 -0.75
C CYS A 189 6.66 2.53 -0.44
N ALA A 190 6.78 1.51 0.42
CA ALA A 190 8.05 0.83 0.66
C ALA A 190 8.59 0.17 -0.62
N LEU A 191 7.70 -0.47 -1.41
CA LEU A 191 8.03 -1.04 -2.71
C LEU A 191 8.53 0.03 -3.70
N PHE A 192 7.86 1.18 -3.77
CA PHE A 192 8.31 2.32 -4.58
C PHE A 192 9.75 2.71 -4.25
N VAL A 193 10.08 2.84 -2.96
CA VAL A 193 11.41 3.25 -2.53
C VAL A 193 12.48 2.26 -2.94
N VAL A 194 12.29 0.95 -2.73
CA VAL A 194 13.30 -0.01 -3.16
C VAL A 194 13.43 -0.07 -4.68
N LEU A 195 12.32 -0.05 -5.44
CA LEU A 195 12.39 -0.08 -6.90
C LEU A 195 13.09 1.17 -7.46
N MET A 196 12.99 2.32 -6.78
CA MET A 196 13.76 3.52 -7.09
C MET A 196 15.25 3.35 -6.77
N ARG A 197 15.59 2.84 -5.57
CA ARG A 197 16.99 2.61 -5.15
C ARG A 197 17.73 1.64 -6.08
N GLU A 198 17.03 0.62 -6.56
CA GLU A 198 17.59 -0.39 -7.46
C GLU A 198 17.46 -0.04 -8.95
N ASN A 199 16.99 1.16 -9.30
CA ASN A 199 16.78 1.61 -10.68
C ASN A 199 15.87 0.67 -11.51
N LYS A 200 14.91 0.01 -10.86
CA LYS A 200 13.97 -0.93 -11.49
C LYS A 200 12.61 -0.32 -11.80
N LEU A 201 12.23 0.78 -11.13
CA LEU A 201 10.88 1.35 -11.22
C LEU A 201 10.44 1.63 -12.66
N GLU A 202 11.25 2.34 -13.45
CA GLU A 202 10.90 2.70 -14.83
C GLU A 202 10.76 1.47 -15.73
N ARG A 203 11.63 0.48 -15.55
CA ARG A 203 11.56 -0.80 -16.28
C ARG A 203 10.29 -1.56 -15.91
N TYR A 204 10.00 -1.67 -14.63
CA TYR A 204 8.88 -2.49 -14.13
C TYR A 204 7.53 -1.87 -14.47
N LEU A 205 7.42 -0.54 -14.48
CA LEU A 205 6.18 0.16 -14.85
C LEU A 205 6.00 0.37 -16.37
N LYS A 206 6.80 -0.29 -17.21
CA LYS A 206 6.70 -0.14 -18.67
C LYS A 206 5.37 -0.67 -19.22
N THR A 207 4.95 -1.85 -18.78
CA THR A 207 3.63 -2.44 -19.10
C THR A 207 3.14 -3.29 -17.92
N PRO A 208 1.81 -3.52 -17.81
CA PRO A 208 1.26 -4.43 -16.80
C PRO A 208 1.92 -5.80 -16.78
N GLU A 209 2.19 -6.40 -17.94
CA GLU A 209 2.81 -7.72 -18.06
C GLU A 209 4.21 -7.75 -17.46
N VAL A 210 5.01 -6.71 -17.72
CA VAL A 210 6.36 -6.60 -17.16
C VAL A 210 6.31 -6.48 -15.64
N PHE A 211 5.38 -5.70 -15.11
CA PHE A 211 5.19 -5.55 -13.67
C PHE A 211 4.72 -6.84 -13.01
N ILE A 212 3.70 -7.49 -13.57
CA ILE A 212 3.14 -8.75 -13.07
C ILE A 212 4.22 -9.82 -13.05
N ALA A 213 4.96 -9.99 -14.16
CA ALA A 213 6.03 -10.98 -14.26
C ALA A 213 7.14 -10.72 -13.22
N ALA A 214 7.53 -9.44 -13.05
CA ALA A 214 8.49 -9.06 -12.03
C ALA A 214 7.99 -9.44 -10.64
N MET A 215 6.80 -9.02 -10.23
CA MET A 215 6.26 -9.29 -8.89
C MET A 215 6.07 -10.80 -8.64
N ALA A 216 5.59 -11.55 -9.62
CA ALA A 216 5.40 -13.01 -9.52
C ALA A 216 6.72 -13.75 -9.26
N ALA A 217 7.82 -13.34 -9.91
CA ALA A 217 9.14 -13.95 -9.72
C ALA A 217 9.67 -13.81 -8.27
N HIS A 218 9.17 -12.84 -7.49
CA HIS A 218 9.55 -12.65 -6.09
C HIS A 218 8.62 -13.36 -5.11
N SER A 219 7.32 -13.42 -5.40
CA SER A 219 6.36 -14.14 -4.55
C SER A 219 6.63 -15.65 -4.46
N LEU A 220 7.34 -16.22 -5.44
CA LEU A 220 7.73 -17.63 -5.47
C LEU A 220 8.98 -17.95 -4.65
N ARG A 221 9.72 -16.95 -4.17
CA ARG A 221 10.87 -17.19 -3.29
C ARG A 221 10.34 -17.39 -1.87
N PRO A 222 10.67 -18.50 -1.19
CA PRO A 222 10.29 -18.66 0.20
C PRO A 222 10.91 -17.52 1.01
N THR A 223 10.06 -16.63 1.53
CA THR A 223 10.46 -15.75 2.63
C THR A 223 10.71 -16.66 3.80
N GLU A 224 11.99 -16.92 4.10
CA GLU A 224 12.38 -17.50 5.39
C GLU A 224 11.63 -16.74 6.48
N HIS A 225 10.94 -17.50 7.35
CA HIS A 225 10.13 -17.01 8.46
C HIS A 225 10.59 -15.63 8.94
N GLN A 226 9.90 -14.57 8.51
CA GLN A 226 10.11 -13.26 9.11
C GLN A 226 9.66 -13.39 10.56
N PRO A 227 10.58 -13.35 11.55
CA PRO A 227 10.19 -13.57 12.92
C PRO A 227 9.21 -12.46 13.28
N HIS A 228 8.02 -12.82 13.75
CA HIS A 228 7.26 -11.91 14.59
C HIS A 228 8.19 -11.53 15.72
N LEU A 229 8.80 -10.34 15.66
CA LEU A 229 9.50 -9.73 16.78
C LEU A 229 8.43 -9.37 17.82
N LYS A 230 7.90 -10.40 18.50
CA LYS A 230 7.18 -10.22 19.75
C LYS A 230 8.17 -9.55 20.67
N GLN A 231 7.87 -8.31 21.06
CA GLN A 231 8.67 -7.59 22.06
C GLN A 231 8.98 -8.55 23.20
N ALA A 232 10.28 -8.72 23.50
CA ALA A 232 10.67 -9.36 24.74
C ALA A 232 10.00 -8.56 25.85
N ARG A 233 9.05 -9.20 26.57
CA ARG A 233 8.41 -8.57 27.72
C ARG A 233 9.54 -8.10 28.63
N LEU A 234 9.74 -6.79 28.70
CA LEU A 234 10.58 -6.18 29.72
C LEU A 234 9.97 -6.61 31.06
N ARG A 235 10.59 -7.62 31.67
CA ARG A 235 10.35 -7.95 33.08
C ARG A 235 10.89 -6.76 33.85
N VAL A 236 9.99 -5.84 34.18
CA VAL A 236 10.24 -4.88 35.25
C VAL A 236 10.20 -5.71 36.53
N GLY A 237 11.38 -5.97 37.09
CA GLY A 237 11.54 -6.35 38.48
C GLY A 237 11.48 -5.11 39.36
#